data_AF-N6UMM8-F1
#
_entry.id   AF-N6UMM8-F1
#
_cell.length_a   1.000
_cell.length_b   1.000
_cell.length_c   1.000
_cell.angle_alpha   90.00
_cell.angle_beta   90.00
_cell.angle_gamma   90.00
#
_symmetry.space_group_name_H-M   'P 1'
#
loop_
_entity.id
_entity.type
_entity.pdbx_description
1 polymer ?
#
loop_
_entity_poly.entity_id
_entity_poly.type
_entity_poly.pdbx_seq_one_letter_code
_entity_poly.pdbx_strand_id
1 'polypeptide(L)'
;MDNAGSFDDLIPLLPKYFYICIDLPGHGQSDPFPPILPIHSADYLLAIRVVVDYFQRDKYIYMGHSYGGQMGEDSKILRSFLLPVLEHLKRQKCVKIVYMKGDHDVHQVSPERVAPFVCEFLNYNKSKL
;
A
#
# COMPACT_ATOMS: atom_id res chain seq x y z
N MET A 1 -14.01 -0.35 3.20
CA MET A 1 -14.07 0.69 2.15
C MET A 1 -12.68 1.28 2.06
N ASP A 2 -12.03 1.21 0.90
CA ASP A 2 -10.61 1.55 0.74
C ASP A 2 -10.41 3.07 0.85
N ASN A 3 -9.97 3.54 2.02
CA ASN A 3 -9.77 4.95 2.35
C ASN A 3 -8.63 5.10 3.38
N ALA A 4 -8.34 6.32 3.82
CA ALA A 4 -7.27 6.59 4.79
C ALA A 4 -7.40 5.80 6.10
N GLY A 5 -8.63 5.46 6.50
CA GLY A 5 -8.92 4.68 7.71
C GLY A 5 -8.77 3.16 7.54
N SER A 6 -8.41 2.67 6.34
CA SER A 6 -8.24 1.22 6.09
C SER A 6 -7.15 0.56 6.92
N PHE A 7 -6.27 1.35 7.54
CA PHE A 7 -5.18 0.87 8.39
C PHE A 7 -5.34 1.28 9.87
N ASP A 8 -6.50 1.82 10.27
CA ASP A 8 -6.73 2.34 11.63
C ASP A 8 -6.54 1.27 12.70
N ASP A 9 -6.94 0.03 12.43
CA ASP A 9 -6.77 -1.09 13.38
C ASP A 9 -5.37 -1.71 13.31
N LEU A 10 -4.63 -1.52 12.21
CA LEU A 10 -3.29 -2.06 12.02
C LEU A 10 -2.22 -1.16 12.62
N ILE A 11 -2.27 0.15 12.34
CA ILE A 11 -1.25 1.13 12.74
C ILE A 11 -0.92 1.11 14.25
N PRO A 12 -1.90 0.99 15.17
CA PRO A 12 -1.63 0.90 16.61
C PRO A 12 -0.74 -0.28 17.01
N LEU A 13 -0.67 -1.34 16.19
CA LEU A 13 0.15 -2.52 16.43
C LEU A 13 1.57 -2.40 15.85
N LEU A 14 1.86 -1.32 15.11
CA LEU A 14 3.12 -1.10 14.40
C LEU A 14 4.10 -0.24 15.23
N PRO A 15 5.42 -0.30 14.94
CA PRO A 15 6.40 0.58 15.59
C PRO A 15 6.10 2.07 15.34
N LYS A 16 6.68 2.94 16.17
CA LYS A 16 6.52 4.39 16.03
C LYS A 16 7.16 4.91 14.73
N TYR A 17 6.31 5.38 13.82
CA TYR A 17 6.64 6.08 12.58
C TYR A 17 5.74 7.30 12.42
N PHE A 18 6.09 8.19 11.49
CA PHE A 18 5.17 9.21 11.01
C PHE A 18 4.34 8.61 9.88
N TYR A 19 3.12 8.18 10.19
CA TYR A 19 2.21 7.56 9.23
C TYR A 19 1.45 8.64 8.46
N ILE A 20 1.47 8.54 7.12
CA ILE A 20 0.69 9.39 6.23
C ILE A 20 -0.29 8.47 5.52
N CYS A 21 -1.56 8.56 5.92
CA CYS A 21 -2.67 7.85 5.28
C CYS A 21 -3.44 8.86 4.42
N ILE A 22 -3.73 8.49 3.18
CA ILE A 22 -4.38 9.38 2.22
C ILE A 22 -5.64 8.74 1.65
N ASP A 23 -6.64 9.58 1.42
CA ASP A 23 -7.76 9.27 0.54
C ASP A 23 -7.33 9.55 -0.89
N LEU A 24 -7.32 8.52 -1.75
CA LEU A 24 -7.09 8.72 -3.18
C LEU A 24 -8.30 9.42 -3.83
N PRO A 25 -8.12 10.14 -4.95
CA PRO A 25 -9.24 10.77 -5.64
C PRO A 25 -10.42 9.81 -5.85
N GLY A 26 -11.63 10.25 -5.49
CA GLY A 26 -12.86 9.45 -5.56
C GLY A 26 -13.06 8.44 -4.42
N HIS A 27 -12.21 8.47 -3.38
CA HIS A 27 -12.34 7.65 -2.18
C HIS A 27 -12.40 8.55 -0.93
N GLY A 28 -13.02 8.03 0.14
CA GLY A 28 -13.09 8.73 1.43
C GLY A 28 -13.65 10.15 1.29
N GLN A 29 -12.88 11.14 1.75
CA GLN A 29 -13.22 12.57 1.66
C GLN A 29 -12.51 13.31 0.51
N SER A 30 -11.75 12.62 -0.33
CA SER A 30 -11.08 13.23 -1.48
C SER A 30 -12.04 13.40 -2.66
N ASP A 31 -11.95 14.54 -3.33
CA ASP A 31 -12.72 14.81 -4.54
C ASP A 31 -12.46 13.75 -5.63
N PRO A 32 -13.49 13.39 -6.42
CA PRO A 32 -13.30 12.52 -7.58
C PRO A 32 -12.49 13.24 -8.67
N PHE A 33 -11.85 12.47 -9.54
CA PHE A 33 -11.30 13.02 -10.77
C PHE A 33 -12.41 13.68 -11.62
N PRO A 34 -12.11 14.75 -12.37
CA PRO A 34 -13.06 15.35 -13.29
C PRO A 34 -13.65 14.31 -14.26
N PRO A 35 -14.97 14.32 -14.52
CA PRO A 35 -15.65 13.27 -15.30
C PRO A 35 -15.35 13.30 -16.80
N ILE A 36 -14.39 14.10 -17.24
CA ILE A 36 -14.15 14.43 -18.66
C ILE A 36 -13.15 13.45 -19.31
N LEU A 37 -12.30 12.78 -18.52
CA LEU A 37 -11.27 11.88 -19.03
C LEU A 37 -11.38 10.49 -18.40
N PRO A 38 -11.04 9.42 -19.13
CA PRO A 38 -10.88 8.10 -18.55
C PRO A 38 -9.78 8.13 -17.49
N ILE A 39 -10.06 7.62 -16.30
CA ILE A 39 -9.09 7.54 -15.20
C ILE A 39 -8.15 6.36 -15.46
N HIS A 40 -6.86 6.62 -15.44
CA HIS A 40 -5.78 5.65 -15.56
C HIS A 40 -5.04 5.51 -14.22
N SER A 41 -4.36 4.37 -14.03
CA SER A 41 -3.53 4.13 -12.85
C SER A 41 -2.48 5.23 -12.62
N ALA A 42 -1.92 5.77 -13.71
CA ALA A 42 -0.93 6.84 -13.63
C ALA A 42 -1.49 8.13 -13.00
N ASP A 43 -2.79 8.39 -13.10
CA ASP A 43 -3.42 9.57 -12.51
C ASP A 43 -3.39 9.49 -10.97
N TYR A 44 -3.54 8.29 -10.41
CA TYR A 44 -3.38 8.06 -8.97
C TYR A 44 -1.93 8.19 -8.51
N LEU A 45 -0.95 7.78 -9.33
CA LEU A 45 0.47 7.98 -9.03
C LEU A 45 0.82 9.48 -8.97
N LEU A 46 0.24 10.30 -9.84
CA LEU A 46 0.39 11.75 -9.79
C LEU A 46 -0.21 12.33 -8.51
N ALA A 47 -1.38 11.86 -8.08
CA ALA A 47 -1.97 12.28 -6.80
C ALA A 47 -1.05 11.93 -5.60
N ILE A 48 -0.49 10.72 -5.58
CA ILE A 48 0.51 10.31 -4.56
C ILE A 48 1.74 11.21 -4.62
N ARG A 49 2.23 11.54 -5.83
CA ARG A 49 3.40 12.41 -6.01
C ARG A 49 3.18 13.80 -5.42
N VAL A 50 2.00 14.39 -5.61
CA VAL A 50 1.65 15.70 -5.02
C VAL A 50 1.73 15.65 -3.49
N VAL A 51 1.25 14.58 -2.87
CA VAL A 51 1.37 14.38 -1.41
C VAL A 51 2.83 14.27 -0.98
N VAL A 52 3.62 13.47 -1.69
CA VAL A 52 5.06 13.32 -1.41
C VAL A 52 5.79 14.67 -1.51
N ASP A 53 5.53 15.43 -2.58
CA ASP A 53 6.13 16.76 -2.78
C ASP A 53 5.66 17.80 -1.75
N TYR A 54 4.47 17.63 -1.17
CA TYR A 54 3.99 18.48 -0.07
C TYR A 54 4.73 18.20 1.25
N PHE A 55 4.93 16.93 1.59
CA PHE A 55 5.56 16.55 2.86
C PHE A 55 7.09 16.63 2.87
N GLN A 56 7.74 16.67 1.70
CA GLN A 56 9.18 16.93 1.53
C GLN A 56 10.08 16.14 2.48
N ARG A 57 9.88 14.82 2.57
CA ARG A 57 10.77 13.93 3.33
C ARG A 57 11.83 13.33 2.41
N ASP A 58 13.00 13.05 2.98
CA ASP A 58 14.11 12.45 2.23
C ASP A 58 13.84 11.00 1.81
N LYS A 59 13.06 10.27 2.62
CA LYS A 59 12.76 8.85 2.41
C LYS A 59 11.33 8.54 2.81
N TYR A 60 10.70 7.66 2.04
CA TYR A 60 9.35 7.15 2.31
C TYR A 60 9.37 5.62 2.28
N ILE A 61 8.55 5.01 3.14
CA ILE A 61 8.16 3.61 3.03
C ILE A 61 6.71 3.61 2.54
N TYR A 62 6.46 2.95 1.42
CA TYR A 62 5.12 2.83 0.85
C TYR A 62 4.43 1.56 1.38
N MET A 63 3.16 1.69 1.75
CA MET A 63 2.30 0.58 2.14
C MET A 63 0.95 0.75 1.44
N GLY A 64 0.46 -0.31 0.82
CA GLY A 64 -0.81 -0.29 0.09
C GLY A 64 -1.51 -1.64 0.14
N HIS A 65 -2.84 -1.59 0.11
CA HIS A 65 -3.73 -2.76 0.05
C HIS A 65 -4.52 -2.75 -1.26
N SER A 66 -4.84 -3.92 -1.83
CA SER A 66 -5.63 -4.04 -3.06
C SER A 66 -5.09 -3.13 -4.18
N TYR A 67 -5.90 -2.18 -4.66
CA TYR A 67 -5.50 -1.20 -5.66
C TYR A 67 -4.40 -0.27 -5.16
N GLY A 68 -4.39 0.10 -3.88
CA GLY A 68 -3.27 0.79 -3.25
C GLY A 68 -2.00 -0.05 -3.25
N GLY A 69 -2.09 -1.36 -3.10
CA GLY A 69 -0.94 -2.26 -3.28
C GLY A 69 -0.43 -2.25 -4.73
N GLN A 70 -1.36 -2.20 -5.69
CA GLN A 70 -1.05 -2.09 -7.13
C GLN A 70 -0.47 -0.72 -7.52
N MET A 71 -0.67 0.33 -6.72
CA MET A 71 -0.03 1.64 -6.94
C MET A 71 1.41 1.70 -6.40
N GLY A 72 1.86 0.67 -5.68
CA GLY A 72 3.25 0.51 -5.27
C GLY A 72 4.13 -0.21 -6.31
N GLU A 73 3.53 -0.90 -7.28
CA GLU A 73 4.23 -1.64 -8.33
C GLU A 73 3.48 -1.52 -9.67
N ASP A 74 4.14 -0.98 -10.69
CA ASP A 74 3.56 -0.66 -12.00
C ASP A 74 2.98 -1.91 -12.72
N SER A 75 1.66 -1.92 -13.00
CA SER A 75 0.99 -2.44 -14.22
C SER A 75 -0.28 -3.33 -14.08
N LYS A 76 -1.18 -3.16 -15.06
CA LYS A 76 -2.60 -3.60 -15.15
C LYS A 76 -2.85 -5.08 -15.52
N ILE A 77 -1.84 -5.95 -15.52
CA ILE A 77 -1.94 -7.32 -16.07
C ILE A 77 -1.82 -8.33 -14.93
N LEU A 78 -2.74 -8.34 -13.94
CA LEU A 78 -2.42 -9.03 -12.68
C LEU A 78 -3.35 -10.18 -12.31
N ARG A 79 -4.62 -10.20 -12.71
CA ARG A 79 -5.52 -11.29 -12.25
C ARG A 79 -5.27 -12.65 -12.92
N SER A 80 -4.84 -12.66 -14.19
CA SER A 80 -4.46 -13.87 -14.94
C SER A 80 -2.94 -14.18 -14.90
N PHE A 81 -2.15 -13.26 -14.34
CA PHE A 81 -0.68 -13.23 -14.37
C PHE A 81 -0.06 -13.17 -12.96
N LEU A 82 -0.88 -13.08 -11.91
CA LEU A 82 -0.46 -13.02 -10.51
C LEU A 82 0.46 -14.16 -10.15
N LEU A 83 0.14 -15.38 -10.60
CA LEU A 83 0.98 -16.54 -10.30
C LEU A 83 2.37 -16.40 -10.94
N PRO A 84 2.53 -16.12 -12.25
CA PRO A 84 3.83 -15.83 -12.85
C PRO A 84 4.61 -14.67 -12.20
N VAL A 85 3.93 -13.57 -11.84
CA VAL A 85 4.54 -12.41 -11.19
C VAL A 85 5.00 -12.77 -9.78
N LEU A 86 4.16 -13.44 -8.99
CA LEU A 86 4.52 -13.94 -7.66
C LEU A 86 5.68 -14.93 -7.75
N GLU A 87 5.68 -15.84 -8.72
CA GLU A 87 6.81 -16.76 -8.97
C GLU A 87 8.09 -16.01 -9.35
N HIS A 88 7.99 -14.89 -10.07
CA HIS A 88 9.13 -14.02 -10.35
C HIS A 88 9.61 -13.29 -9.09
N LEU A 89 8.70 -12.68 -8.34
CA LEU A 89 8.98 -11.95 -7.12
C LEU A 89 9.59 -12.87 -6.04
N LYS A 90 9.13 -14.13 -5.93
CA LYS A 90 9.73 -15.14 -5.05
C LYS A 90 11.21 -15.37 -5.30
N ARG A 91 11.70 -15.14 -6.53
CA ARG A 91 13.13 -15.30 -6.87
C ARG A 91 13.98 -14.10 -6.48
N GLN A 92 13.36 -12.97 -6.13
CA GLN A 92 14.07 -11.75 -5.75
C GLN A 92 14.40 -11.78 -4.26
N LYS A 93 15.69 -11.60 -3.91
CA LYS A 93 16.15 -11.62 -2.50
C LYS A 93 15.61 -10.46 -1.66
N CYS A 94 15.12 -9.41 -2.29
CA CYS A 94 14.55 -8.22 -1.65
C CYS A 94 13.04 -8.30 -1.41
N VAL A 95 12.38 -9.40 -1.79
CA VAL A 95 10.94 -9.57 -1.66
C VAL A 95 10.64 -10.73 -0.72
N LYS A 96 9.71 -10.51 0.22
CA LYS A 96 9.18 -11.54 1.11
C LYS A 96 7.68 -11.68 0.88
N ILE A 97 7.26 -12.82 0.36
CA ILE A 97 5.83 -13.15 0.18
C ILE A 97 5.37 -14.00 1.36
N VAL A 98 4.33 -13.55 2.05
CA VAL A 98 3.72 -14.25 3.18
C VAL A 98 2.29 -14.60 2.82
N TYR A 99 1.96 -15.89 2.85
CA TYR A 99 0.57 -16.36 2.71
C TYR A 99 -0.02 -16.53 4.09
N MET A 100 -1.24 -16.04 4.28
CA MET A 100 -1.93 -16.09 5.56
C MET A 100 -3.41 -16.41 5.39
N LYS A 101 -3.99 -17.05 6.40
CA LYS A 101 -5.40 -17.39 6.41
C LYS A 101 -6.24 -16.18 6.79
N GLY A 102 -7.16 -15.80 5.92
CA GLY A 102 -8.09 -14.67 6.10
C GLY A 102 -8.90 -14.43 4.83
N ASP A 103 -9.75 -13.41 4.88
CA ASP A 103 -10.39 -12.84 3.70
C ASP A 103 -9.46 -11.82 3.01
N HIS A 104 -9.98 -11.16 1.98
CA HIS A 104 -9.25 -10.12 1.24
C HIS A 104 -8.78 -8.99 2.16
N ASP A 105 -9.57 -8.65 3.18
CA ASP A 105 -9.38 -7.51 4.08
C ASP A 105 -8.86 -7.91 5.46
N VAL A 106 -8.06 -8.99 5.54
CA VAL A 106 -7.55 -9.54 6.81
C VAL A 106 -6.80 -8.51 7.68
N HIS A 107 -6.22 -7.48 7.06
CA HIS A 107 -5.54 -6.38 7.75
C HIS A 107 -6.48 -5.46 8.55
N GLN A 108 -7.78 -5.45 8.22
CA GLN A 108 -8.83 -4.76 8.97
C GLN A 108 -9.48 -5.69 9.99
N VAL A 109 -9.81 -6.91 9.60
CA VAL A 109 -10.57 -7.85 10.44
C VAL A 109 -9.71 -8.51 11.52
N SER A 110 -8.43 -8.77 11.22
CA SER A 110 -7.49 -9.47 12.10
C SER A 110 -6.08 -8.89 11.95
N PRO A 111 -5.89 -7.59 12.26
CA PRO A 111 -4.62 -6.87 12.08
C PRO A 111 -3.45 -7.54 12.83
N GLU A 112 -3.72 -8.22 13.94
CA GLU A 112 -2.73 -8.95 14.75
C GLU A 112 -2.04 -10.09 13.97
N ARG A 113 -2.68 -10.60 12.92
CA ARG A 113 -2.05 -11.60 12.03
C ARG A 113 -1.07 -10.97 11.06
N VAL A 114 -1.32 -9.73 10.64
CA VAL A 114 -0.51 -9.01 9.63
C VAL A 114 0.64 -8.25 10.29
N ALA A 115 0.36 -7.65 11.45
CA ALA A 115 1.27 -6.75 12.16
C ALA A 115 2.69 -7.33 12.38
N PRO A 116 2.90 -8.60 12.80
CA PRO A 116 4.25 -9.12 13.04
C PRO A 116 5.16 -9.04 11.80
N PHE A 117 4.61 -9.30 10.61
CA PHE A 117 5.36 -9.27 9.36
C PHE A 117 5.69 -7.84 8.91
N VAL A 118 4.74 -6.92 9.10
CA VAL A 118 4.95 -5.49 8.83
C VAL A 118 5.98 -4.91 9.80
N CYS A 119 5.88 -5.25 11.09
CA CYS A 119 6.85 -4.86 12.12
C CYS A 119 8.26 -5.35 11.80
N GLU A 120 8.40 -6.60 11.37
CA GLU A 120 9.70 -7.16 10.93
C GLU A 120 10.30 -6.32 9.80
N PHE A 121 9.52 -6.02 8.76
CA PHE A 121 9.95 -5.20 7.62
C PHE A 121 10.31 -3.77 8.02
N LEU A 122 9.46 -3.12 8.83
CA LEU A 122 9.68 -1.75 9.28
C LEU A 122 10.89 -1.64 10.21
N ASN A 123 11.11 -2.60 11.11
CA ASN A 123 12.27 -2.59 12.00
C ASN A 123 13.58 -2.86 11.24
N TYR A 124 13.55 -3.71 10.21
CA TYR A 124 14.69 -3.88 9.32
C TYR A 124 15.07 -2.57 8.62
N ASN A 125 14.10 -1.85 8.07
CA ASN A 125 14.35 -0.60 7.36
C ASN A 125 14.66 0.57 8.29
N LYS A 126 14.18 0.56 9.54
CA LYS A 126 14.55 1.58 10.54
C LYS A 126 16.06 1.70 10.73
N SER A 127 16.80 0.59 10.58
CA SER A 127 18.26 0.58 10.65
C SER A 127 18.96 1.22 9.45
N LYS A 128 18.22 1.51 8.36
CA LYS A 128 18.72 2.02 7.07
C LYS A 128 18.15 3.39 6.69
N LEU A 129 17.12 3.85 7.38
CA LEU A 129 16.55 5.19 7.25
C LEU A 129 17.44 6.19 8.00
#